data_AF-A0AA95KXD5-F1
#
_entry.id   AF-A0AA95KXD5-F1
#
_cell.length_a   1.000
_cell.length_b   1.000
_cell.length_c   1.000
_cell.angle_alpha   90.00
_cell.angle_beta   90.00
_cell.angle_gamma   90.00
#
_symmetry.space_group_name_H-M   'P 1'
#
loop_
_entity.id
_entity.type
_entity.pdbx_description
1 polymer ?
#
loop_
_entity_poly.entity_id
_entity_poly.type
_entity_poly.pdbx_seq_one_letter_code
_entity_poly.pdbx_strand_id
1 'polypeptide(L)' 'MKWRRLWSLRHWSHIFNRVPRLLASSRVPVLDKLLLIVPALAYWVLPDVLPFIPIDDMAVTMLLMDWFVGRAERKHPLT' A
#
# COMPACT_ATOMS: atom_id res chain seq x y z
N MET A 1 -9.89 12.14 -13.85
CA MET A 1 -11.03 11.94 -12.94
C MET A 1 -11.06 10.50 -12.42
N LYS A 2 -10.59 10.21 -11.20
CA LYS A 2 -10.55 8.82 -10.69
C LYS A 2 -11.05 8.64 -9.25
N TRP A 3 -11.90 9.55 -8.77
CA TRP A 3 -12.61 9.38 -7.49
C TRP A 3 -13.47 8.10 -7.45
N ARG A 4 -13.94 7.60 -8.61
CA ARG A 4 -14.64 6.31 -8.73
C ARG A 4 -13.79 5.08 -8.42
N ARG A 5 -12.45 5.13 -8.59
CA ARG A 5 -11.57 3.98 -8.23
C ARG A 5 -11.42 3.86 -6.72
N LEU A 6 -11.28 4.99 -6.03
CA LEU A 6 -11.16 5.06 -4.57
C LEU A 6 -12.42 4.60 -3.84
N TRP A 7 -13.59 4.60 -4.49
CA TRP A 7 -14.86 4.12 -3.92
C TRP A 7 -15.28 2.73 -4.43
N SER A 8 -14.51 2.12 -5.33
CA SER A 8 -14.89 0.81 -5.88
C SER A 8 -14.44 -0.31 -4.96
N LEU A 9 -15.39 -1.00 -4.33
CA LEU A 9 -15.13 -2.19 -3.51
C LEU A 9 -14.35 -3.27 -4.28
N ARG A 10 -14.59 -3.39 -5.58
CA ARG A 10 -13.89 -4.35 -6.46
C ARG A 10 -12.42 -3.98 -6.64
N HIS A 11 -12.12 -2.68 -6.73
CA HIS A 11 -10.74 -2.16 -6.79
C HIS A 11 -10.01 -2.42 -5.47
N TRP A 12 -10.66 -2.14 -4.34
CA TRP A 12 -10.10 -2.43 -3.03
C TRP A 12 -9.86 -3.93 -2.80
N SER A 13 -10.82 -4.78 -3.15
CA SER A 13 -10.66 -6.24 -3.08
C SER A 13 -9.48 -6.73 -3.92
N HIS A 14 -9.26 -6.16 -5.10
CA HIS A 14 -8.07 -6.47 -5.93
C HIS A 14 -6.78 -6.07 -5.22
N ILE A 15 -6.72 -4.85 -4.68
CA ILE A 15 -5.54 -4.34 -3.94
C ILE A 15 -5.24 -5.23 -2.73
N PHE A 16 -6.22 -5.48 -1.87
CA PHE A 16 -6.05 -6.29 -0.66
C PHE A 16 -5.59 -7.72 -0.99
N ASN A 17 -6.06 -8.32 -2.09
CA ASN A 17 -5.59 -9.63 -2.53
C ASN A 17 -4.20 -9.60 -3.18
N ARG A 18 -3.83 -8.51 -3.87
CA ARG A 18 -2.55 -8.40 -4.58
C ARG A 18 -1.38 -8.05 -3.67
N VAL A 19 -1.58 -7.21 -2.65
CA VAL A 19 -0.51 -6.80 -1.73
C VAL A 19 0.25 -7.98 -1.11
N PRO A 20 -0.39 -8.96 -0.44
CA PRO A 20 0.33 -10.09 0.14
C PRO A 20 0.99 -10.97 -0.94
N ARG A 21 0.38 -11.11 -2.13
CA ARG A 21 1.00 -11.85 -3.25
C ARG A 21 2.25 -11.16 -3.79
N LEU A 22 2.23 -9.83 -3.90
CA LEU A 22 3.39 -9.03 -4.35
C LEU A 22 4.50 -9.04 -3.32
N LEU A 23 4.16 -8.95 -2.03
CA LEU A 23 5.12 -9.06 -0.93
C LEU A 23 5.73 -10.46 -0.83
N ALA A 24 4.93 -11.52 -1.05
CA ALA A 24 5.41 -12.90 -1.06
C ALA A 24 6.17 -13.28 -2.35
N SER A 25 5.99 -12.54 -3.44
CA SER A 25 6.64 -12.84 -4.72
C SER A 25 8.15 -12.60 -4.66
N SER A 26 8.93 -13.59 -5.11
CA SER A 26 10.39 -13.46 -5.29
C SER A 26 10.76 -12.59 -6.49
N ARG A 27 9.80 -12.26 -7.38
CA ARG A 27 10.04 -11.41 -8.56
C ARG A 27 10.11 -9.92 -8.21
N VAL A 28 9.54 -9.52 -7.07
CA VAL A 28 9.60 -8.12 -6.62
C VAL A 28 10.89 -7.95 -5.79
N PRO A 29 11.80 -7.04 -6.17
CA PRO A 29 13.00 -6.76 -5.39
C PRO A 29 12.65 -6.34 -3.96
N VAL A 30 13.48 -6.74 -2.99
CA VAL A 30 13.28 -6.37 -1.57
C VAL A 30 13.21 -4.85 -1.40
N LEU A 31 14.01 -4.10 -2.15
CA LEU A 31 13.97 -2.64 -2.19
C LEU A 31 12.61 -2.07 -2.58
N ASP A 32 11.91 -2.66 -3.54
CA ASP A 32 10.56 -2.22 -3.90
C ASP A 32 9.56 -2.59 -2.79
N LYS A 33 9.73 -3.74 -2.10
CA LYS A 33 8.91 -4.11 -0.94
C LYS A 33 9.07 -3.13 0.24
N LEU A 34 10.29 -2.62 0.44
CA LEU A 34 10.58 -1.62 1.47
C LEU A 34 9.82 -0.30 1.23
N LEU A 35 9.44 0.03 0.00
CA LEU A 35 8.62 1.22 -0.28
C LEU A 35 7.20 1.13 0.31
N LEU A 36 6.70 -0.08 0.60
CA LEU A 36 5.46 -0.28 1.35
C LEU A 36 5.73 -0.45 2.84
N ILE A 37 6.73 -1.26 3.18
CA ILE A 37 7.02 -1.67 4.57
C ILE A 37 7.60 -0.52 5.39
N VAL A 38 8.54 0.26 4.85
CA VAL A 38 9.20 1.35 5.57
C VAL A 38 8.22 2.45 5.97
N PRO A 39 7.36 2.98 5.08
CA PRO A 39 6.37 3.97 5.49
C PRO A 39 5.36 3.40 6.48
N ALA A 40 4.94 2.14 6.32
CA ALA A 40 4.02 1.50 7.25
C ALA A 40 4.63 1.32 8.66
N LEU A 41 5.88 0.88 8.75
CA LEU A 41 6.60 0.75 10.02
C LEU A 41 6.92 2.12 10.64
N ALA A 42 7.39 3.07 9.84
CA ALA A 42 7.62 4.44 10.30
C ALA A 42 6.34 5.03 10.89
N TYR A 43 5.21 4.80 10.22
CA TYR A 43 3.91 5.21 10.71
C TYR A 43 3.48 4.48 11.99
N TRP A 44 3.85 3.22 12.17
CA TRP A 44 3.54 2.47 13.39
C TRP A 44 4.35 2.96 14.61
N VAL A 45 5.55 3.50 14.38
CA VAL A 45 6.40 4.07 15.44
C VAL A 45 6.08 5.56 15.69
N LEU A 46 5.60 6.27 14.68
CA LEU A 46 5.24 7.69 14.78
C LEU A 46 4.22 8.05 15.87
N PRO A 47 3.16 7.26 16.17
CA PRO A 47 2.21 7.58 17.24
C PRO A 47 2.84 7.58 18.64
N ASP A 48 3.97 6.89 18.85
CA ASP A 48 4.73 6.98 20.10
C ASP A 48 5.40 8.36 20.27
N VAL A 49 5.57 9.10 19.18
CA VAL A 49 6.26 10.41 19.14
C VAL A 49 5.28 11.58 18.95
N LEU A 50 4.12 11.33 18.34
CA LEU A 50 3.11 12.34 18.04
C LEU A 50 1.72 11.88 18.54
N PRO A 51 1.40 12.07 19.82
CA PRO A 51 0.02 11.93 20.29
C PRO A 51 -0.85 13.02 19.61
N PHE A 52 -2.12 12.70 19.32
CA PHE A 52 -3.14 13.63 18.77
C PHE A 52 -3.12 13.92 17.26
N ILE A 53 -2.59 13.03 16.41
CA ILE A 53 -2.83 13.13 14.96
C ILE A 53 -4.14 12.39 14.61
N PRO A 54 -5.24 13.07 14.23
CA PRO A 54 -6.48 12.43 13.80
C PRO A 54 -6.41 12.04 12.32
N ILE A 55 -5.30 11.42 11.92
CA ILE A 55 -5.19 10.84 10.58
C ILE A 55 -5.66 9.40 10.72
N ASP A 56 -6.73 9.05 10.01
CA ASP A 56 -7.21 7.67 9.93
C ASP A 56 -6.09 6.79 9.33
N ASP A 57 -5.40 6.01 10.18
CA ASP A 57 -4.35 5.03 9.82
C ASP A 57 -4.75 4.21 8.57
N MET A 58 -6.05 3.93 8.48
CA MET A 58 -6.67 3.18 7.40
C MET A 58 -6.61 3.93 6.07
N ALA A 59 -6.87 5.24 6.03
CA ALA A 59 -6.87 6.04 4.80
C ALA A 59 -5.45 6.18 4.21
N VAL A 60 -4.45 6.42 5.05
CA VAL A 60 -3.04 6.51 4.61
C VAL A 60 -2.55 5.17 4.10
N THR A 61 -2.80 4.10 4.84
CA THR A 61 -2.42 2.74 4.44
C THR A 61 -3.08 2.36 3.12
N MET A 62 -4.36 2.67 2.97
CA MET A 62 -5.14 2.44 1.76
C MET A 62 -4.55 3.16 0.54
N LEU A 63 -4.21 4.44 0.65
CA LEU A 63 -3.56 5.20 -0.42
C LEU A 63 -2.17 4.66 -0.75
N LEU A 64 -1.39 4.29 0.26
CA LEU A 64 -0.06 3.72 0.10
C LEU A 64 -0.12 2.37 -0.64
N MET A 65 -1.09 1.52 -0.30
CA MET A 65 -1.34 0.24 -0.96
C MET A 65 -1.75 0.41 -2.42
N ASP A 66 -2.68 1.33 -2.74
CA ASP A 66 -3.08 1.64 -4.13
C ASP A 66 -1.87 2.10 -4.96
N TRP A 67 -1.06 3.00 -4.39
CA TRP A 67 0.16 3.47 -5.04
C TRP A 67 1.17 2.35 -5.25
N PHE A 68 1.42 1.53 -4.23
CA PHE A 68 2.37 0.42 -4.30
C PHE A 68 1.95 -0.61 -5.34
N VAL A 69 0.69 -1.05 -5.33
CA VAL A 69 0.15 -2.00 -6.32
C VAL A 69 0.28 -1.41 -7.72
N GLY A 70 -0.15 -0.17 -7.93
CA GLY A 70 -0.07 0.49 -9.23
C GLY A 70 1.37 0.72 -9.71
N ARG A 71 2.35 0.87 -8.81
CA ARG A 71 3.78 0.95 -9.15
C ARG A 71 4.36 -0.42 -9.46
N ALA A 72 4.08 -1.41 -8.62
CA ALA A 72 4.59 -2.76 -8.75
C ALA A 72 4.04 -3.45 -10.01
N GLU A 73 2.75 -3.32 -10.32
CA GLU A 73 2.16 -3.86 -11.56
C GLU A 73 2.73 -3.21 -12.82
N ARG A 74 3.11 -1.92 -12.75
CA ARG A 74 3.76 -1.22 -13.88
C ARG A 74 5.21 -1.64 -14.10
N LYS A 75 5.96 -1.90 -13.03
CA LYS A 75 7.38 -2.28 -13.11
C LYS A 75 7.58 -3.78 -13.29
N HIS A 76 6.72 -4.58 -12.68
CA HIS A 76 6.81 -6.03 -12.58
C HIS A 76 5.45 -6.63 -12.95
N PRO A 77 5.06 -6.68 -14.24
CA PRO A 77 3.81 -7.30 -14.65
C PRO A 77 3.85 -8.78 -14.26
N LEU A 78 3.15 -9.13 -13.18
CA LEU A 78 2.89 -10.51 -12.78
C LEU A 78 1.74 -11.02 -13.64
N THR A 79 2.09 -11.63 -14.78
CA THR A 79 1.18 -12.39 -15.66
C THR A 79 0.37 -13.40 -14.87
#